data_AF-A0A7S1FZJ9-F1
#
_entry.id   AF-A0A7S1FZJ9-F1
#
_cell.length_a   1.000
_cell.length_b   1.000
_cell.length_c   1.000
_cell.angle_alpha   90.00
_cell.angle_beta   90.00
_cell.angle_gamma   90.00
#
_symmetry.space_group_name_H-M   'P 1'
#
loop_
_entity.id
_entity.type
_entity.pdbx_description
1 polymer ?
#
loop_
_entity_poly.entity_id
_entity_poly.type
_entity_poly.pdbx_seq_one_letter_code
_entity_poly.pdbx_strand_id
1 'polypeptide(L)'
;MVHRCSSKSVKHSVKLAGKQKAFKLLCEIVDKYRHYPKEHAHGSTIVCKVTKIFNHFTRANCVKLKMAENYDINFAIVKIIENDHVGETEKLNALNILTELACCDNAVSVLIHVKGLTDALSECAHSSNVKIRNLGAMAFLNLSAVSENKQILGWDKNVIDSLSKCMCDDSESVRKSAISAIGNISSCIENKRRLVNYENGVFLHNLLRITRSDTEKDLRLDAVNVLSNLTNANTSAIMCDYSNLFPTLATLASDDYNWEIQKAVMKFLRRLSPSINATLPNYSNFLEALFISLTGKNVIKQIISILKDQASHHINRSSLASFPDLLDTLALLSLTYNSLQASIVKTLLFISHQCDGSTFILSETILNALTTALDMIEGRNMITCYAAMKTIRKLAVLDENRKLMEKKDSLFSALTSSMEKKAKIVSITDSLAEFLYTEPTETCENIISALEEDTWKFINNDAISELAGETLLVISGNEMKI
;
A
#
# COMPACT_ATOMS: atom_id res chain seq x y z
N MET A 1 38.76 39.43 -8.28
CA MET A 1 39.56 38.33 -8.86
C MET A 1 39.53 37.16 -7.91
N VAL A 2 38.80 36.10 -8.22
CA VAL A 2 38.95 34.82 -7.48
C VAL A 2 40.12 34.12 -8.15
N HIS A 3 41.29 34.13 -7.50
CA HIS A 3 42.44 33.34 -7.94
C HIS A 3 41.98 31.90 -8.12
N ARG A 4 42.28 31.29 -9.28
CA ARG A 4 42.15 29.83 -9.47
C ARG A 4 43.20 29.16 -8.58
N CYS A 5 42.87 29.01 -7.30
CA CYS A 5 43.69 28.29 -6.34
C CYS A 5 43.80 26.82 -6.78
N SER A 6 44.97 26.22 -6.56
CA SER A 6 45.18 24.79 -6.78
C SER A 6 44.16 23.96 -5.97
N SER A 7 43.78 22.79 -6.46
CA SER A 7 42.83 21.89 -5.78
C SER A 7 43.23 21.59 -4.33
N LYS A 8 44.54 21.55 -4.03
CA LYS A 8 45.10 21.44 -2.68
C LYS A 8 44.77 22.65 -1.80
N SER A 9 44.91 23.86 -2.33
CA SER A 9 44.62 25.11 -1.62
C SER A 9 43.13 25.27 -1.35
N VAL A 10 42.27 24.83 -2.29
CA VAL A 10 40.82 24.75 -2.09
C VAL A 10 40.50 23.75 -0.99
N LYS A 11 41.04 22.52 -1.02
CA LYS A 11 40.86 21.52 0.06
C LYS A 11 41.34 22.02 1.42
N HIS A 12 42.46 22.72 1.48
CA HIS A 12 42.98 23.31 2.72
C HIS A 12 42.08 24.43 3.24
N SER A 13 41.63 25.32 2.35
CA SER A 13 40.70 26.41 2.69
C SER A 13 39.34 25.88 3.14
N VAL A 14 38.84 24.81 2.51
CA VAL A 14 37.62 24.07 2.89
C VAL A 14 37.79 23.44 4.28
N LYS A 15 38.95 22.83 4.57
CA LYS A 15 39.29 22.29 5.90
C LYS A 15 39.41 23.40 6.97
N LEU A 16 39.95 24.56 6.60
CA LEU A 16 40.03 25.73 7.48
C LEU A 16 38.69 26.45 7.65
N ALA A 17 37.84 26.50 6.61
CA ALA A 17 36.50 27.07 6.66
C ALA A 17 35.55 26.23 7.52
N GLY A 18 35.77 24.91 7.58
CA GLY A 18 35.16 24.05 8.58
C GLY A 18 35.48 24.43 10.03
N LYS A 19 36.41 25.37 10.29
CA LYS A 19 36.57 25.98 11.62
C LYS A 19 35.41 26.95 11.86
N GLN A 20 34.67 26.73 12.96
CA GLN A 20 33.47 27.48 13.37
C GLN A 20 33.57 29.01 13.23
N LYS A 21 34.76 29.61 13.42
CA LYS A 21 34.96 31.07 13.33
C LYS A 21 34.63 31.67 11.96
N ALA A 22 34.92 30.97 10.86
CA ALA A 22 34.68 31.50 9.51
C ALA A 22 33.17 31.59 9.21
N PHE A 23 32.41 30.57 9.61
CA PHE A 23 30.96 30.57 9.47
C PHE A 23 30.28 31.60 10.33
N LYS A 24 30.75 31.79 11.57
CA LYS A 24 30.21 32.81 12.47
C LYS A 24 30.22 34.20 11.84
N LEU A 25 31.35 34.61 11.26
CA LEU A 25 31.47 35.89 10.57
C LEU A 25 30.48 36.03 9.40
N LEU A 26 30.31 34.98 8.59
CA LEU A 26 29.35 35.00 7.49
C LEU A 26 27.90 35.12 7.97
N CYS A 27 27.55 34.45 9.07
CA CYS A 27 26.22 34.55 9.69
C CYS A 27 25.98 35.96 10.27
N GLU A 28 26.96 36.53 10.96
CA GLU A 28 26.91 37.92 11.47
C GLU A 28 26.75 38.94 10.33
N ILE A 29 27.40 38.73 9.18
CA ILE A 29 27.20 39.56 7.98
C ILE A 29 25.76 39.44 7.47
N VAL A 30 25.20 38.24 7.37
CA VAL A 30 23.81 38.05 6.93
C VAL A 30 22.85 38.76 7.89
N ASP A 31 23.03 38.57 9.19
CA ASP A 31 22.18 39.17 10.22
C ASP A 31 22.25 40.70 10.18
N LYS A 32 23.46 41.27 10.12
CA LYS A 32 23.67 42.72 10.02
C LYS A 32 23.01 43.33 8.78
N TYR A 33 23.25 42.76 7.60
CA TYR A 33 22.77 43.36 6.35
C TYR A 33 21.32 43.00 6.00
N ARG A 34 20.69 42.04 6.69
CA ARG A 34 19.26 41.77 6.59
C ARG A 34 18.41 42.89 7.18
N HIS A 35 18.80 43.44 8.34
CA HIS A 35 17.98 44.40 9.09
C HIS A 35 17.99 45.82 8.51
N TYR A 36 19.04 46.18 7.76
CA TYR A 36 19.24 47.54 7.27
C TYR A 36 19.36 47.61 5.73
N PRO A 37 18.41 47.07 4.95
CA PRO A 37 18.52 47.03 3.50
C PRO A 37 18.46 48.43 2.87
N LYS A 38 17.82 49.39 3.55
CA LYS A 38 17.69 50.79 3.08
C LYS A 38 18.89 51.66 3.47
N GLU A 39 19.55 51.38 4.59
CA GLU A 39 20.69 52.18 5.07
C GLU A 39 22.01 51.77 4.40
N HIS A 40 22.04 50.58 3.78
CA HIS A 40 23.19 50.08 3.05
C HIS A 40 22.79 49.78 1.60
N ALA A 41 23.10 50.70 0.69
CA ALA A 41 22.85 50.55 -0.76
C ALA A 41 23.42 49.23 -1.36
N HIS A 42 24.35 48.58 -0.67
CA HIS A 42 24.97 47.32 -1.08
C HIS A 42 24.56 46.09 -0.24
N GLY A 43 23.61 46.22 0.69
CA GLY A 43 23.23 45.15 1.62
C GLY A 43 22.79 43.87 0.90
N SER A 44 21.86 43.98 -0.06
CA SER A 44 21.39 42.84 -0.88
C SER A 44 22.54 42.18 -1.66
N THR A 45 23.46 42.97 -2.20
CA THR A 45 24.64 42.48 -2.94
C THR A 45 25.61 41.73 -2.00
N ILE A 46 25.78 42.20 -0.77
CA ILE A 46 26.62 41.53 0.24
C ILE A 46 25.98 40.19 0.62
N VAL A 47 24.68 40.16 0.93
CA VAL A 47 23.95 38.92 1.24
C VAL A 47 24.02 37.93 0.07
N CYS A 48 23.87 38.40 -1.16
CA CYS A 48 24.06 37.58 -2.37
C CYS A 48 25.45 36.94 -2.43
N LYS A 49 26.51 37.72 -2.18
CA LYS A 49 27.88 37.21 -2.16
C LYS A 49 28.10 36.18 -1.06
N VAL A 50 27.57 36.41 0.15
CA VAL A 50 27.64 35.44 1.25
C VAL A 50 26.90 34.14 0.90
N THR A 51 25.69 34.25 0.33
CA THR A 51 24.90 33.09 -0.10
C THR A 51 25.66 32.26 -1.15
N LYS A 52 26.32 32.92 -2.12
CA LYS A 52 27.18 32.24 -3.10
C LYS A 52 28.37 31.52 -2.46
N ILE A 53 28.95 32.07 -1.38
CA ILE A 53 30.01 31.42 -0.62
C ILE A 53 29.47 30.16 0.08
N PHE A 54 28.32 30.24 0.75
CA PHE A 54 27.67 29.06 1.34
C PHE A 54 27.37 27.98 0.30
N ASN A 55 26.82 28.36 -0.86
CA ASN A 55 26.56 27.44 -1.96
C ASN A 55 27.84 26.84 -2.57
N HIS A 56 28.98 27.54 -2.49
CA HIS A 56 30.25 26.95 -2.87
C HIS A 56 30.71 25.90 -1.85
N PHE A 57 30.49 26.14 -0.56
CA PHE A 57 30.86 25.23 0.52
C PHE A 57 30.05 23.93 0.53
N THR A 58 28.78 23.94 0.12
CA THR A 58 27.96 22.72 0.00
C THR A 58 28.54 21.71 -1.00
N ARG A 59 29.39 22.13 -1.94
CA ARG A 59 30.05 21.22 -2.91
C ARG A 59 31.08 20.29 -2.28
N ALA A 60 31.56 20.60 -1.08
CA ALA A 60 32.50 19.75 -0.36
C ALA A 60 31.76 19.00 0.75
N ASN A 61 31.54 17.69 0.59
CA ASN A 61 30.72 16.88 1.51
C ASN A 61 31.10 17.02 3.00
N CYS A 62 32.40 17.05 3.34
CA CYS A 62 32.84 17.22 4.71
C CYS A 62 32.44 18.58 5.32
N VAL A 63 32.36 19.62 4.50
CA VAL A 63 31.91 20.96 4.92
C VAL A 63 30.40 21.05 4.90
N LYS A 64 29.73 20.47 3.90
CA LYS A 64 28.27 20.35 3.84
C LYS A 64 27.70 19.72 5.12
N LEU A 65 28.28 18.60 5.57
CA LEU A 65 27.88 17.95 6.83
C LEU A 65 28.04 18.89 8.03
N LYS A 66 29.18 19.58 8.15
CA LYS A 66 29.43 20.53 9.24
C LYS A 66 28.52 21.75 9.19
N MET A 67 28.12 22.18 7.99
CA MET A 67 27.13 23.24 7.82
C MET A 67 25.75 22.79 8.27
N ALA A 68 25.35 21.58 7.89
CA ALA A 68 24.03 21.03 8.24
C ALA A 68 23.90 20.86 9.76
N GLU A 69 24.97 20.47 10.46
CA GLU A 69 25.03 20.38 11.93
C GLU A 69 25.04 21.76 12.64
N ASN A 70 25.25 22.86 11.91
CA ASN A 70 25.43 24.18 12.51
C ASN A 70 24.14 25.01 12.48
N TYR A 71 23.54 25.17 13.66
CA TYR A 71 22.30 25.93 13.83
C TYR A 71 22.38 27.37 13.29
N ASP A 72 23.47 28.10 13.56
CA ASP A 72 23.62 29.51 13.17
C ASP A 72 23.62 29.69 11.64
N ILE A 73 24.27 28.76 10.93
CA ILE A 73 24.29 28.76 9.46
C ILE A 73 22.90 28.49 8.92
N ASN A 74 22.24 27.44 9.41
CA ASN A 74 20.89 27.09 8.98
C ASN A 74 19.91 28.22 9.26
N PHE A 75 20.00 28.83 10.44
CA PHE A 75 19.20 29.99 10.83
C PHE A 75 19.47 31.18 9.90
N ALA A 76 20.73 31.52 9.63
CA ALA A 76 21.08 32.58 8.69
C ALA A 76 20.50 32.34 7.28
N ILE A 77 20.49 31.09 6.80
CA ILE A 77 19.91 30.73 5.50
C ILE A 77 18.38 30.89 5.52
N VAL A 78 17.69 30.41 6.56
CA VAL A 78 16.25 30.66 6.77
C VAL A 78 16.00 32.16 6.77
N LYS A 79 16.87 32.93 7.43
CA LYS A 79 16.74 34.38 7.46
C LYS A 79 16.93 35.05 6.10
N ILE A 80 17.66 34.46 5.16
CA ILE A 80 17.74 34.97 3.78
C ILE A 80 16.43 34.70 3.03
N ILE A 81 15.80 33.56 3.26
CA ILE A 81 14.57 33.14 2.57
C ILE A 81 13.37 34.01 2.99
N GLU A 82 13.21 34.24 4.29
CA GLU A 82 12.15 35.08 4.87
C GLU A 82 12.28 36.59 4.53
N ASN A 83 13.38 37.02 3.90
CA ASN A 83 13.61 38.43 3.66
C ASN A 83 12.97 38.88 2.34
N ASP A 84 11.92 39.69 2.42
CA ASP A 84 11.20 40.24 1.26
C ASP A 84 12.04 41.19 0.40
N HIS A 85 13.14 41.73 0.94
CA HIS A 85 14.06 42.59 0.20
C HIS A 85 15.13 41.82 -0.58
N VAL A 86 15.18 40.49 -0.40
CA VAL A 86 16.11 39.62 -1.12
C VAL A 86 15.48 39.16 -2.42
N GLY A 87 16.22 39.31 -3.53
CA GLY A 87 15.76 38.93 -4.85
C GLY A 87 15.51 37.42 -4.99
N GLU A 88 14.69 37.05 -5.97
CA GLU A 88 14.37 35.63 -6.23
C GLU A 88 15.61 34.77 -6.47
N THR A 89 16.66 35.33 -7.11
CA THR A 89 17.91 34.60 -7.38
C THR A 89 18.62 34.21 -6.09
N GLU A 90 18.62 35.09 -5.10
CA GLU A 90 19.22 34.83 -3.79
C GLU A 90 18.35 33.86 -2.98
N LYS A 91 17.02 34.00 -3.00
CA LYS A 91 16.11 33.02 -2.39
C LYS A 91 16.31 31.61 -3.00
N LEU A 92 16.46 31.51 -4.32
CA LEU A 92 16.80 30.26 -5.01
C LEU A 92 18.13 29.67 -4.55
N ASN A 93 19.18 30.49 -4.40
CA ASN A 93 20.46 30.00 -3.91
C ASN A 93 20.37 29.53 -2.44
N ALA A 94 19.65 30.25 -1.60
CA ALA A 94 19.42 29.88 -0.20
C ALA A 94 18.64 28.56 -0.10
N LEU A 95 17.58 28.38 -0.89
CA LEU A 95 16.83 27.14 -0.96
C LEU A 95 17.67 25.98 -1.48
N ASN A 96 18.48 26.17 -2.53
CA ASN A 96 19.40 25.13 -3.00
C ASN A 96 20.35 24.68 -1.90
N ILE A 97 20.88 25.61 -1.10
CA ILE A 97 21.72 25.27 0.06
C ILE A 97 20.90 24.45 1.06
N LEU A 98 19.70 24.90 1.48
CA LEU A 98 18.88 24.14 2.44
C LEU A 98 18.53 22.75 1.94
N THR A 99 18.14 22.60 0.67
CA THR A 99 17.82 21.30 0.08
C THR A 99 19.02 20.36 0.12
N GLU A 100 20.23 20.86 -0.19
CA GLU A 100 21.48 20.10 -0.09
C GLU A 100 21.83 19.70 1.35
N LEU A 101 21.60 20.59 2.32
CA LEU A 101 21.81 20.32 3.74
C LEU A 101 20.78 19.32 4.28
N ALA A 102 19.52 19.39 3.83
CA ALA A 102 18.45 18.48 4.19
C ALA A 102 18.67 17.05 3.63
N CYS A 103 19.54 16.86 2.64
CA CYS A 103 19.97 15.54 2.17
C CYS A 103 21.06 14.89 3.06
N CYS A 104 21.50 15.53 4.14
CA CYS A 104 22.55 14.98 5.01
C CYS A 104 21.95 14.21 6.19
N ASP A 105 21.83 12.88 6.07
CA ASP A 105 21.15 11.96 7.02
C ASP A 105 21.33 12.31 8.51
N ASN A 106 22.56 12.56 8.96
CA ASN A 106 22.86 12.78 10.38
C ASN A 106 22.49 14.18 10.91
N ALA A 107 22.22 15.14 10.02
CA ALA A 107 22.02 16.55 10.37
C ALA A 107 20.59 17.05 10.12
N VAL A 108 19.78 16.28 9.40
CA VAL A 108 18.39 16.64 9.08
C VAL A 108 17.53 16.79 10.36
N SER A 109 17.83 16.01 11.40
CA SER A 109 17.15 16.08 12.69
C SER A 109 17.42 17.39 13.44
N VAL A 110 18.59 18.02 13.23
CA VAL A 110 18.88 19.35 13.79
C VAL A 110 18.19 20.42 12.96
N LEU A 111 18.17 20.25 11.64
CA LEU A 111 17.63 21.24 10.71
C LEU A 111 16.15 21.53 10.97
N ILE A 112 15.32 20.52 11.23
CA ILE A 112 13.88 20.70 11.47
C ILE A 112 13.58 21.60 12.69
N HIS A 113 14.50 21.69 13.64
CA HIS A 113 14.34 22.50 14.86
C HIS A 113 14.80 23.96 14.69
N VAL A 114 15.27 24.34 13.50
CA VAL A 114 15.64 25.72 13.20
C VAL A 114 14.39 26.60 13.18
N LYS A 115 14.37 27.61 14.05
CA LYS A 115 13.23 28.52 14.20
C LYS A 115 12.88 29.19 12.87
N GLY A 116 11.61 29.07 12.48
CA GLY A 116 11.05 29.67 11.25
C GLY A 116 11.30 28.85 9.97
N LEU A 117 11.99 27.70 10.05
CA LEU A 117 12.27 26.90 8.86
C LEU A 117 10.99 26.42 8.15
N THR A 118 10.06 25.79 8.87
CA THR A 118 8.85 25.25 8.26
C THR A 118 7.95 26.35 7.69
N ASP A 119 7.86 27.49 8.37
CA ASP A 119 7.14 28.68 7.88
C ASP A 119 7.77 29.23 6.60
N ALA A 120 9.09 29.43 6.57
CA ALA A 120 9.82 29.94 5.41
C ALA A 120 9.70 29.02 4.19
N LEU A 121 9.77 27.69 4.40
CA LEU A 121 9.58 26.70 3.34
C LEU A 121 8.12 26.66 2.86
N SER A 122 7.16 26.81 3.77
CA SER A 122 5.73 26.90 3.44
C SER A 122 5.42 28.14 2.59
N GLU A 123 6.03 29.29 2.91
CA GLU A 123 5.92 30.50 2.10
C GLU A 123 6.53 30.29 0.70
N CYS A 124 7.69 29.64 0.60
CA CYS A 124 8.31 29.30 -0.67
C CYS A 124 7.45 28.39 -1.54
N ALA A 125 6.77 27.41 -0.92
CA ALA A 125 5.81 26.53 -1.59
C ALA A 125 4.60 27.29 -2.19
N HIS A 126 4.35 28.51 -1.72
CA HIS A 126 3.31 29.40 -2.26
C HIS A 126 3.82 30.46 -3.25
N SER A 127 5.11 30.48 -3.57
CA SER A 127 5.70 31.45 -4.49
C SER A 127 5.09 31.39 -5.89
N SER A 128 4.98 32.52 -6.58
CA SER A 128 4.64 32.55 -8.00
C SER A 128 5.71 31.89 -8.88
N ASN A 129 6.96 31.83 -8.41
CA ASN A 129 8.07 31.22 -9.13
C ASN A 129 8.10 29.70 -8.91
N VAL A 130 7.88 28.94 -10.00
CA VAL A 130 7.86 27.47 -10.00
C VAL A 130 9.13 26.84 -9.45
N LYS A 131 10.31 27.43 -9.66
CA LYS A 131 11.58 26.90 -9.15
C LYS A 131 11.67 27.04 -7.64
N ILE A 132 11.17 28.15 -7.09
CA ILE A 132 11.12 28.38 -5.64
C ILE A 132 10.14 27.39 -5.00
N ARG A 133 8.94 27.21 -5.57
CA ARG A 133 7.97 26.22 -5.09
C ARG A 133 8.55 24.81 -5.10
N ASN A 134 9.18 24.42 -6.21
CA ASN A 134 9.78 23.09 -6.34
C ASN A 134 10.88 22.86 -5.29
N LEU A 135 11.77 23.82 -5.08
CA LEU A 135 12.82 23.69 -4.06
C LEU A 135 12.25 23.68 -2.64
N GLY A 136 11.20 24.44 -2.36
CA GLY A 136 10.47 24.38 -1.08
C GLY A 136 9.87 22.99 -0.83
N ALA A 137 9.14 22.44 -1.81
CA ALA A 137 8.59 21.09 -1.73
C ALA A 137 9.69 20.01 -1.64
N MET A 138 10.80 20.17 -2.37
CA MET A 138 11.95 19.25 -2.32
C MET A 138 12.68 19.30 -0.98
N ALA A 139 12.78 20.47 -0.34
CA ALA A 139 13.30 20.58 1.01
C ALA A 139 12.42 19.81 2.01
N PHE A 140 11.09 19.92 1.91
CA PHE A 140 10.18 19.09 2.71
C PHE A 140 10.33 17.60 2.43
N LEU A 141 10.49 17.19 1.17
CA LEU A 141 10.77 15.80 0.79
C LEU A 141 12.01 15.29 1.53
N ASN A 142 13.13 16.02 1.45
CA ASN A 142 14.37 15.62 2.12
C ASN A 142 14.22 15.58 3.65
N LEU A 143 13.58 16.60 4.24
CA LEU A 143 13.32 16.65 5.69
C LEU A 143 12.46 15.46 6.14
N SER A 144 11.44 15.08 5.36
CA SER A 144 10.50 13.99 5.67
C SER A 144 11.10 12.59 5.54
N ALA A 145 12.24 12.44 4.86
CA ALA A 145 12.90 11.14 4.71
C ALA A 145 13.36 10.57 6.06
N VAL A 146 13.65 11.46 7.04
CA VAL A 146 14.06 11.10 8.40
C VAL A 146 12.86 10.82 9.29
N SER A 147 12.87 9.69 10.00
CA SER A 147 11.76 9.18 10.82
C SER A 147 11.24 10.17 11.84
N GLU A 148 12.16 10.83 12.56
CA GLU A 148 11.91 11.75 13.66
C GLU A 148 11.20 13.02 13.18
N ASN A 149 11.43 13.41 11.92
CA ASN A 149 10.85 14.60 11.33
C ASN A 149 9.43 14.37 10.83
N LYS A 150 9.06 13.12 10.48
CA LYS A 150 7.75 12.81 9.88
C LYS A 150 6.61 13.26 10.77
N GLN A 151 6.66 12.96 12.07
CA GLN A 151 5.63 13.36 13.02
C GLN A 151 5.53 14.89 13.12
N ILE A 152 6.66 15.58 13.27
CA ILE A 152 6.72 17.04 13.38
C ILE A 152 6.09 17.70 12.14
N LEU A 153 6.50 17.29 10.95
CA LEU A 153 5.99 17.80 9.68
C LEU A 153 4.50 17.48 9.47
N GLY A 154 4.05 16.30 9.92
CA GLY A 154 2.64 15.90 9.83
C GLY A 154 1.70 16.68 10.76
N TRP A 155 2.24 17.21 11.84
CA TRP A 155 1.48 17.97 12.84
C TRP A 155 1.45 19.46 12.54
N ASP A 156 2.42 19.99 11.81
CA ASP A 156 2.42 21.38 11.36
C ASP A 156 1.36 21.61 10.28
N LYS A 157 0.35 22.46 10.59
CA LYS A 157 -0.74 22.75 9.64
C LYS A 157 -0.21 23.43 8.38
N ASN A 158 0.72 24.37 8.51
CA ASN A 158 1.24 25.17 7.39
C ASN A 158 1.96 24.28 6.39
N VAL A 159 2.69 23.28 6.88
CA VAL A 159 3.37 22.28 6.04
C VAL A 159 2.37 21.46 5.23
N ILE A 160 1.33 20.93 5.88
CA ILE A 160 0.31 20.13 5.19
C ILE A 160 -0.50 20.96 4.18
N ASP A 161 -0.87 22.21 4.52
CA ASP A 161 -1.53 23.14 3.61
C ASP A 161 -0.69 23.37 2.35
N SER A 162 0.59 23.68 2.57
CA SER A 162 1.54 23.98 1.50
C SER A 162 1.77 22.78 0.58
N LEU A 163 2.01 21.60 1.16
CA LEU A 163 2.20 20.37 0.38
C LEU A 163 0.92 19.95 -0.34
N SER A 164 -0.26 20.08 0.28
CA SER A 164 -1.56 19.81 -0.35
C SER A 164 -1.79 20.69 -1.58
N LYS A 165 -1.43 21.98 -1.48
CA LYS A 165 -1.48 22.90 -2.63
C LYS A 165 -0.45 22.51 -3.71
N CYS A 166 0.79 22.20 -3.33
CA CYS A 166 1.83 21.77 -4.28
C CYS A 166 1.50 20.44 -4.98
N MET A 167 0.77 19.52 -4.36
CA MET A 167 0.26 18.31 -5.04
C MET A 167 -0.68 18.63 -6.20
N CYS A 168 -1.31 19.81 -6.17
CA CYS A 168 -2.23 20.27 -7.19
C CYS A 168 -1.60 21.29 -8.16
N ASP A 169 -0.27 21.46 -8.12
CA ASP A 169 0.45 22.41 -8.96
C ASP A 169 0.43 22.02 -10.43
N ASP A 170 0.49 23.01 -11.33
CA ASP A 170 0.60 22.77 -12.78
C ASP A 170 1.94 22.11 -13.15
N SER A 171 2.99 22.36 -12.36
CA SER A 171 4.31 21.79 -12.58
C SER A 171 4.44 20.38 -12.02
N GLU A 172 4.76 19.42 -12.90
CA GLU A 172 5.02 18.03 -12.54
C GLU A 172 6.07 17.88 -11.43
N SER A 173 7.19 18.60 -11.50
CA SER A 173 8.28 18.48 -10.53
C SER A 173 7.86 18.92 -9.12
N VAL A 174 7.03 19.97 -9.04
CA VAL A 174 6.43 20.44 -7.79
C VAL A 174 5.49 19.38 -7.23
N ARG A 175 4.57 18.84 -8.06
CA ARG A 175 3.66 17.75 -7.65
C ARG A 175 4.43 16.53 -7.15
N LYS A 176 5.46 16.11 -7.88
CA LYS A 176 6.31 14.97 -7.53
C LYS A 176 6.94 15.13 -6.15
N SER A 177 7.63 16.25 -5.95
CA SER A 177 8.28 16.54 -4.67
C SER A 177 7.27 16.57 -3.52
N ALA A 178 6.09 17.15 -3.75
CA ALA A 178 5.04 17.24 -2.73
C ALA A 178 4.42 15.89 -2.38
N ILE A 179 4.04 15.08 -3.37
CA ILE A 179 3.47 13.74 -3.16
C ILE A 179 4.49 12.84 -2.47
N SER A 180 5.75 12.87 -2.89
CA SER A 180 6.81 12.06 -2.24
C SER A 180 7.03 12.49 -0.79
N ALA A 181 7.06 13.80 -0.49
CA ALA A 181 7.16 14.31 0.88
C ALA A 181 5.99 13.81 1.74
N ILE A 182 4.77 13.88 1.19
CA ILE A 182 3.57 13.38 1.83
C ILE A 182 3.60 11.87 2.04
N GLY A 183 4.12 11.09 1.09
CA GLY A 183 4.27 9.65 1.22
C GLY A 183 5.19 9.27 2.38
N ASN A 184 6.27 10.03 2.57
CA ASN A 184 7.13 9.91 3.74
C ASN A 184 6.40 10.28 5.03
N ILE A 185 5.71 11.43 5.08
CA ILE A 185 4.97 11.89 6.25
C ILE A 185 3.85 10.89 6.64
N SER A 186 3.14 10.33 5.66
CA SER A 186 2.03 9.40 5.86
C SER A 186 2.46 7.99 6.30
N SER A 187 3.75 7.67 6.16
CA SER A 187 4.32 6.42 6.70
C SER A 187 4.39 6.41 8.24
N CYS A 188 4.34 7.57 8.90
CA CYS A 188 4.31 7.71 10.35
C CYS A 188 2.88 7.46 10.88
N ILE A 189 2.74 6.54 11.84
CA ILE A 189 1.44 6.04 12.33
C ILE A 189 0.63 7.14 13.02
N GLU A 190 1.31 8.04 13.73
CA GLU A 190 0.76 9.19 14.45
C GLU A 190 0.11 10.22 13.51
N ASN A 191 0.54 10.27 12.25
CA ASN A 191 0.05 11.23 11.27
C ASN A 191 -1.20 10.74 10.52
N LYS A 192 -1.38 9.41 10.37
CA LYS A 192 -2.38 8.85 9.44
C LYS A 192 -3.79 9.38 9.70
N ARG A 193 -4.24 9.35 10.96
CA ARG A 193 -5.59 9.82 11.33
C ARG A 193 -5.75 11.32 11.08
N ARG A 194 -4.72 12.11 11.35
CA ARG A 194 -4.75 13.57 11.10
C ARG A 194 -4.86 13.87 9.61
N LEU A 195 -4.03 13.21 8.78
CA LEU A 195 -4.03 13.40 7.33
C LEU A 195 -5.36 12.97 6.68
N VAL A 196 -5.93 11.85 7.13
CA VAL A 196 -7.24 11.36 6.64
C VAL A 196 -8.39 12.32 6.97
N ASN A 197 -8.35 12.99 8.13
CA ASN A 197 -9.37 13.95 8.56
C ASN A 197 -9.05 15.40 8.18
N TYR A 198 -7.95 15.64 7.49
CA TYR A 198 -7.44 16.99 7.25
C TYR A 198 -8.43 17.81 6.42
N GLU A 199 -8.91 18.91 7.01
CA GLU A 199 -9.91 19.81 6.43
C GLU A 199 -11.12 19.06 5.83
N ASN A 200 -11.72 18.16 6.61
CA ASN A 200 -12.84 17.31 6.16
C ASN A 200 -12.47 16.43 4.95
N GLY A 201 -11.21 16.03 4.86
CA GLY A 201 -10.67 15.11 3.86
C GLY A 201 -10.37 15.72 2.50
N VAL A 202 -10.20 17.04 2.42
CA VAL A 202 -9.63 17.70 1.24
C VAL A 202 -8.35 17.00 0.78
N PHE A 203 -7.53 16.55 1.73
CA PHE A 203 -6.32 15.80 1.45
C PHE A 203 -6.56 14.48 0.69
N LEU A 204 -7.52 13.68 1.14
CA LEU A 204 -7.90 12.43 0.47
C LEU A 204 -8.52 12.71 -0.89
N HIS A 205 -9.35 13.76 -1.00
CA HIS A 205 -9.91 14.19 -2.27
C HIS A 205 -8.82 14.51 -3.31
N ASN A 206 -7.79 15.26 -2.90
CA ASN A 206 -6.67 15.61 -3.78
C ASN A 206 -5.88 14.36 -4.22
N LEU A 207 -5.60 13.42 -3.32
CA LEU A 207 -4.96 12.15 -3.67
C LEU A 207 -5.79 11.35 -4.68
N LEU A 208 -7.09 11.20 -4.46
CA LEU A 208 -7.98 10.49 -5.38
C LEU A 208 -8.05 11.16 -6.75
N ARG A 209 -8.07 12.50 -6.80
CA ARG A 209 -8.04 13.27 -8.05
C ARG A 209 -6.76 12.98 -8.84
N ILE A 210 -5.60 12.98 -8.19
CA ILE A 210 -4.29 12.70 -8.82
C ILE A 210 -4.25 11.26 -9.32
N THR A 211 -4.57 10.30 -8.46
CA THR A 211 -4.64 8.88 -8.79
C THR A 211 -5.52 8.61 -10.02
N ARG A 212 -6.65 9.30 -10.16
CA ARG A 212 -7.57 9.16 -11.29
C ARG A 212 -7.12 9.89 -12.55
N SER A 213 -6.58 11.10 -12.43
CA SER A 213 -6.59 12.06 -13.55
C SER A 213 -5.25 12.74 -13.85
N ASP A 214 -4.18 12.49 -13.09
CA ASP A 214 -2.86 13.02 -13.46
C ASP A 214 -2.36 12.37 -14.75
N THR A 215 -1.59 13.11 -15.57
CA THR A 215 -1.02 12.58 -16.81
C THR A 215 0.18 11.68 -16.53
N GLU A 216 0.88 11.93 -15.43
CA GLU A 216 2.11 11.22 -15.09
C GLU A 216 1.84 9.96 -14.29
N LYS A 217 2.08 8.82 -14.91
CA LYS A 217 1.84 7.50 -14.31
C LYS A 217 2.54 7.30 -12.97
N ASP A 218 3.74 7.85 -12.79
CA ASP A 218 4.53 7.71 -11.56
C ASP A 218 3.86 8.49 -10.41
N LEU A 219 3.30 9.68 -10.68
CA LEU A 219 2.56 10.46 -9.70
C LEU A 219 1.26 9.77 -9.29
N ARG A 220 0.55 9.18 -10.25
CA ARG A 220 -0.67 8.40 -9.97
C ARG A 220 -0.37 7.22 -9.06
N LEU A 221 0.72 6.50 -9.36
CA LEU A 221 1.20 5.36 -8.57
C LEU A 221 1.61 5.78 -7.17
N ASP A 222 2.39 6.87 -7.04
CA ASP A 222 2.78 7.42 -5.75
C ASP A 222 1.56 7.82 -4.93
N ALA A 223 0.56 8.47 -5.53
CA ALA A 223 -0.68 8.82 -4.84
C ALA A 223 -1.45 7.59 -4.31
N VAL A 224 -1.51 6.48 -5.07
CA VAL A 224 -2.07 5.20 -4.57
C VAL A 224 -1.26 4.67 -3.39
N ASN A 225 0.08 4.75 -3.45
CA ASN A 225 0.94 4.33 -2.35
C ASN A 225 0.72 5.19 -1.10
N VAL A 226 0.52 6.50 -1.25
CA VAL A 226 0.14 7.38 -0.13
C VAL A 226 -1.19 6.93 0.48
N LEU A 227 -2.23 6.70 -0.33
CA LEU A 227 -3.52 6.19 0.16
C LEU A 227 -3.35 4.86 0.93
N SER A 228 -2.50 3.97 0.40
CA SER A 228 -2.18 2.71 1.05
C SER A 228 -1.44 2.88 2.37
N ASN A 229 -0.53 3.86 2.48
CA ASN A 229 0.15 4.20 3.72
C ASN A 229 -0.83 4.73 4.77
N LEU A 230 -1.82 5.51 4.38
CA LEU A 230 -2.84 6.05 5.28
C LEU A 230 -3.76 4.98 5.87
N THR A 231 -3.79 3.78 5.30
CA THR A 231 -4.67 2.67 5.75
C THR A 231 -4.16 2.05 7.05
N ASN A 232 -5.03 1.97 8.06
CA ASN A 232 -4.87 1.17 9.27
C ASN A 232 -6.25 0.94 9.94
N ALA A 233 -6.30 0.15 11.01
CA ALA A 233 -7.56 -0.14 11.73
C ALA A 233 -8.35 1.11 12.17
N ASN A 234 -7.68 2.24 12.44
CA ASN A 234 -8.29 3.48 12.92
C ASN A 234 -8.70 4.44 11.80
N THR A 235 -8.18 4.28 10.59
CA THR A 235 -8.41 5.20 9.46
C THR A 235 -9.18 4.56 8.32
N SER A 236 -9.14 3.24 8.17
CA SER A 236 -9.83 2.54 7.08
C SER A 236 -11.32 2.88 7.04
N ALA A 237 -12.03 2.80 8.17
CA ALA A 237 -13.46 3.13 8.23
C ALA A 237 -13.72 4.59 7.80
N ILE A 238 -12.93 5.54 8.29
CA ILE A 238 -13.03 6.96 7.93
C ILE A 238 -12.78 7.15 6.43
N MET A 239 -11.78 6.47 5.86
CA MET A 239 -11.50 6.52 4.43
C MET A 239 -12.68 5.96 3.59
N CYS A 240 -13.38 4.94 4.10
CA CYS A 240 -14.53 4.34 3.41
C CYS A 240 -15.75 5.28 3.37
N ASP A 241 -15.81 6.28 4.26
CA ASP A 241 -16.89 7.27 4.26
C ASP A 241 -16.76 8.32 3.15
N TYR A 242 -15.63 8.34 2.44
CA TYR A 242 -15.45 9.20 1.27
C TYR A 242 -16.13 8.59 0.05
N SER A 243 -17.23 9.22 -0.39
CA SER A 243 -18.10 8.75 -1.47
C SER A 243 -17.38 8.38 -2.77
N ASN A 244 -16.29 9.08 -3.11
CA ASN A 244 -15.54 8.87 -4.34
C ASN A 244 -14.41 7.84 -4.22
N LEU A 245 -14.14 7.30 -3.02
CA LEU A 245 -13.06 6.34 -2.83
C LEU A 245 -13.31 5.08 -3.67
N PHE A 246 -14.40 4.36 -3.40
CA PHE A 246 -14.68 3.09 -4.04
C PHE A 246 -14.91 3.19 -5.56
N PRO A 247 -15.69 4.16 -6.10
CA PRO A 247 -15.81 4.34 -7.54
C PRO A 247 -14.46 4.57 -8.23
N THR A 248 -13.58 5.38 -7.63
CA THR A 248 -12.24 5.64 -8.18
C THR A 248 -11.39 4.37 -8.21
N LEU A 249 -11.37 3.60 -7.11
CA LEU A 249 -10.60 2.36 -7.04
C LEU A 249 -11.14 1.29 -7.99
N ALA A 250 -12.46 1.20 -8.15
CA ALA A 250 -13.11 0.28 -9.08
C ALA A 250 -12.66 0.54 -10.52
N THR A 251 -12.80 1.78 -11.00
CA THR A 251 -12.38 2.17 -12.35
C THR A 251 -10.89 1.93 -12.60
N LEU A 252 -10.04 2.23 -11.61
CA LEU A 252 -8.60 2.02 -11.75
C LEU A 252 -8.20 0.54 -11.72
N ALA A 253 -8.96 -0.29 -11.00
CA ALA A 253 -8.73 -1.72 -10.98
C ALA A 253 -9.17 -2.40 -12.28
N SER A 254 -10.32 -2.00 -12.83
CA SER A 254 -10.91 -2.60 -14.03
C SER A 254 -10.20 -2.15 -15.31
N ASP A 255 -10.02 -0.83 -15.47
CA ASP A 255 -9.83 -0.21 -16.79
C ASP A 255 -8.57 0.66 -16.93
N ASP A 256 -7.73 0.74 -15.89
CA ASP A 256 -6.48 1.50 -16.02
C ASP A 256 -5.53 0.87 -17.04
N TYR A 257 -4.96 1.67 -17.94
CA TYR A 257 -4.02 1.19 -18.96
C TYR A 257 -2.68 0.74 -18.37
N ASN A 258 -2.34 1.16 -17.14
CA ASN A 258 -1.10 0.83 -16.46
C ASN A 258 -1.32 -0.25 -15.39
N TRP A 259 -0.74 -1.43 -15.65
CA TRP A 259 -0.85 -2.58 -14.76
C TRP A 259 -0.22 -2.37 -13.37
N GLU A 260 0.80 -1.50 -13.22
CA GLU A 260 1.39 -1.19 -11.91
C GLU A 260 0.42 -0.40 -11.03
N ILE A 261 -0.38 0.48 -11.65
CA ILE A 261 -1.45 1.22 -10.95
C ILE A 261 -2.55 0.23 -10.54
N GLN A 262 -3.01 -0.63 -11.45
CA GLN A 262 -3.98 -1.70 -11.13
C GLN A 262 -3.50 -2.53 -9.92
N LYS A 263 -2.24 -2.98 -9.95
CA LYS A 263 -1.63 -3.77 -8.86
C LYS A 263 -1.52 -3.00 -7.55
N ALA A 264 -1.14 -1.73 -7.59
CA ALA A 264 -1.09 -0.89 -6.39
C ALA A 264 -2.49 -0.69 -5.78
N VAL A 265 -3.51 -0.50 -6.62
CA VAL A 265 -4.92 -0.42 -6.19
C VAL A 265 -5.37 -1.73 -5.55
N MET A 266 -4.99 -2.89 -6.10
CA MET A 266 -5.28 -4.19 -5.48
C MET A 266 -4.63 -4.37 -4.12
N LYS A 267 -3.38 -3.92 -3.97
CA LYS A 267 -2.69 -3.94 -2.68
C LYS A 267 -3.40 -3.03 -1.67
N PHE A 268 -3.90 -1.88 -2.11
CA PHE A 268 -4.68 -0.98 -1.27
C PHE A 268 -6.04 -1.56 -0.87
N LEU A 269 -6.85 -2.07 -1.81
CA LEU A 269 -8.13 -2.74 -1.50
C LEU A 269 -7.93 -3.93 -0.55
N ARG A 270 -6.88 -4.74 -0.74
CA ARG A 270 -6.55 -5.85 0.15
C ARG A 270 -6.18 -5.39 1.56
N ARG A 271 -5.49 -4.25 1.71
CA ARG A 271 -5.16 -3.67 3.02
C ARG A 271 -6.38 -3.07 3.72
N LEU A 272 -7.32 -2.53 2.97
CA LEU A 272 -8.58 -2.00 3.49
C LEU A 272 -9.53 -3.12 3.97
N SER A 273 -9.57 -4.23 3.22
CA SER A 273 -10.50 -5.34 3.40
C SER A 273 -10.71 -5.78 4.87
N PRO A 274 -9.67 -6.07 5.68
CA PRO A 274 -9.88 -6.53 7.06
C PRO A 274 -10.58 -5.54 7.99
N SER A 275 -10.58 -4.25 7.65
CA SER A 275 -11.23 -3.20 8.42
C SER A 275 -12.65 -2.86 7.92
N ILE A 276 -13.08 -3.47 6.82
CA ILE A 276 -14.38 -3.23 6.18
C ILE A 276 -15.26 -4.47 6.38
N ASN A 277 -16.46 -4.26 6.93
CA ASN A 277 -17.42 -5.33 7.15
C ASN A 277 -18.87 -4.81 6.98
N ALA A 278 -19.82 -5.74 6.96
CA ALA A 278 -21.23 -5.48 6.69
C ALA A 278 -21.95 -4.56 7.71
N THR A 279 -21.34 -4.25 8.86
CA THR A 279 -21.92 -3.27 9.80
C THR A 279 -21.65 -1.83 9.41
N LEU A 280 -20.70 -1.60 8.50
CA LEU A 280 -20.37 -0.26 8.03
C LEU A 280 -21.38 0.21 6.98
N PRO A 281 -21.82 1.49 7.02
CA PRO A 281 -22.81 2.01 6.09
C PRO A 281 -22.36 1.95 4.62
N ASN A 282 -21.05 1.98 4.37
CA ASN A 282 -20.46 1.97 3.03
C ASN A 282 -20.00 0.58 2.55
N TYR A 283 -20.44 -0.49 3.22
CA TYR A 283 -20.06 -1.86 2.81
C TYR A 283 -20.55 -2.23 1.42
N SER A 284 -21.76 -1.81 1.04
CA SER A 284 -22.32 -2.04 -0.30
C SER A 284 -21.45 -1.43 -1.39
N ASN A 285 -20.94 -0.21 -1.17
CA ASN A 285 -20.08 0.51 -2.12
C ASN A 285 -18.72 -0.21 -2.25
N PHE A 286 -18.21 -0.80 -1.18
CA PHE A 286 -17.02 -1.64 -1.23
C PHE A 286 -17.26 -2.90 -2.07
N LEU A 287 -18.37 -3.60 -1.86
CA LEU A 287 -18.74 -4.78 -2.65
C LEU A 287 -18.94 -4.43 -4.13
N GLU A 288 -19.59 -3.30 -4.43
CA GLU A 288 -19.76 -2.78 -5.78
C GLU A 288 -18.41 -2.51 -6.45
N ALA A 289 -17.46 -1.90 -5.73
CA ALA A 289 -16.13 -1.69 -6.27
C ALA A 289 -15.39 -3.00 -6.54
N LEU A 290 -15.50 -4.01 -5.65
CA LEU A 290 -14.92 -5.33 -5.90
C LEU A 290 -15.58 -6.01 -7.11
N PHE A 291 -16.90 -5.89 -7.23
CA PHE A 291 -17.67 -6.46 -8.34
C PHE A 291 -17.28 -5.85 -9.68
N ILE A 292 -17.23 -4.51 -9.78
CA ILE A 292 -16.75 -3.81 -10.98
C ILE A 292 -15.29 -4.21 -11.28
N SER A 293 -14.44 -4.32 -10.27
CA SER A 293 -13.04 -4.74 -10.45
C SER A 293 -12.88 -6.14 -11.04
N LEU A 294 -13.89 -7.03 -10.95
CA LEU A 294 -13.84 -8.36 -11.57
C LEU A 294 -13.79 -8.32 -13.11
N THR A 295 -14.15 -7.21 -13.74
CA THR A 295 -14.04 -7.04 -15.19
C THR A 295 -12.58 -6.84 -15.65
N GLY A 296 -11.69 -6.45 -14.73
CA GLY A 296 -10.28 -6.21 -15.00
C GLY A 296 -9.49 -7.51 -15.12
N LYS A 297 -9.07 -7.87 -16.33
CA LYS A 297 -8.38 -9.14 -16.65
C LYS A 297 -7.15 -9.44 -15.77
N ASN A 298 -6.38 -8.41 -15.41
CA ASN A 298 -5.13 -8.58 -14.67
C ASN A 298 -5.30 -8.66 -13.13
N VAL A 299 -6.51 -8.36 -12.63
CA VAL A 299 -6.76 -8.21 -11.18
C VAL A 299 -7.73 -9.25 -10.62
N ILE A 300 -8.39 -10.05 -11.48
CA ILE A 300 -9.42 -11.03 -11.09
C ILE A 300 -8.95 -11.93 -9.95
N LYS A 301 -7.72 -12.47 -10.03
CA LYS A 301 -7.16 -13.36 -9.00
C LYS A 301 -7.09 -12.68 -7.63
N GLN A 302 -6.67 -11.43 -7.59
CA GLN A 302 -6.52 -10.65 -6.37
C GLN A 302 -7.89 -10.28 -5.79
N ILE A 303 -8.84 -9.88 -6.64
CA ILE A 303 -10.22 -9.60 -6.21
C ILE A 303 -10.89 -10.83 -5.63
N ILE A 304 -10.77 -12.00 -6.27
CA ILE A 304 -11.29 -13.26 -5.72
C ILE A 304 -10.66 -13.56 -4.36
N SER A 305 -9.36 -13.32 -4.19
CA SER A 305 -8.71 -13.48 -2.88
C SER A 305 -9.33 -12.55 -1.84
N ILE A 306 -9.62 -11.29 -2.17
CA ILE A 306 -10.25 -10.33 -1.26
C ILE A 306 -11.68 -10.78 -0.92
N LEU A 307 -12.48 -11.20 -1.90
CA LEU A 307 -13.84 -11.71 -1.69
C LEU A 307 -13.85 -12.98 -0.83
N LYS A 308 -12.88 -13.88 -1.01
CA LYS A 308 -12.70 -15.07 -0.16
C LYS A 308 -12.41 -14.67 1.28
N ASP A 309 -11.49 -13.73 1.50
CA ASP A 309 -11.15 -13.22 2.83
C ASP A 309 -12.39 -12.57 3.47
N GLN A 310 -13.14 -11.77 2.71
CA GLN A 310 -14.40 -11.18 3.15
C GLN A 310 -15.46 -12.24 3.53
N ALA A 311 -15.64 -13.28 2.71
CA ALA A 311 -16.59 -14.37 2.96
C ALA A 311 -16.23 -15.21 4.20
N SER A 312 -14.94 -15.28 4.55
CA SER A 312 -14.50 -16.01 5.74
C SER A 312 -15.10 -15.42 7.03
N HIS A 313 -15.35 -14.11 7.07
CA HIS A 313 -16.00 -13.43 8.18
C HIS A 313 -17.52 -13.62 8.14
N HIS A 314 -18.09 -14.26 9.16
CA HIS A 314 -19.52 -14.59 9.22
C HIS A 314 -20.45 -13.38 9.02
N ILE A 315 -20.06 -12.23 9.57
CA ILE A 315 -20.85 -10.98 9.49
C ILE A 315 -21.04 -10.48 8.06
N ASN A 316 -20.12 -10.81 7.15
CA ASN A 316 -20.13 -10.35 5.76
C ASN A 316 -20.92 -11.26 4.81
N ARG A 317 -21.17 -12.51 5.23
CA ARG A 317 -21.70 -13.55 4.33
C ARG A 317 -23.07 -13.20 3.77
N SER A 318 -23.96 -12.66 4.60
CA SER A 318 -25.31 -12.26 4.19
C SER A 318 -25.28 -11.21 3.09
N SER A 319 -24.55 -10.12 3.31
CA SER A 319 -24.37 -9.06 2.31
C SER A 319 -23.72 -9.56 1.01
N LEU A 320 -22.76 -10.48 1.08
CA LEU A 320 -22.16 -11.09 -0.11
C LEU A 320 -23.14 -11.97 -0.87
N ALA A 321 -23.97 -12.76 -0.19
CA ALA A 321 -24.96 -13.62 -0.83
C ALA A 321 -26.10 -12.83 -1.47
N SER A 322 -26.50 -11.72 -0.86
CA SER A 322 -27.56 -10.85 -1.36
C SER A 322 -27.06 -9.83 -2.39
N PHE A 323 -25.75 -9.74 -2.64
CA PHE A 323 -25.22 -8.77 -3.60
C PHE A 323 -25.60 -9.20 -5.03
N PRO A 324 -26.31 -8.34 -5.80
CA PRO A 324 -26.81 -8.69 -7.12
C PRO A 324 -25.72 -9.23 -8.06
N ASP A 325 -26.01 -10.35 -8.73
CA ASP A 325 -25.17 -11.00 -9.75
C ASP A 325 -23.76 -11.45 -9.31
N LEU A 326 -23.35 -11.21 -8.06
CA LEU A 326 -22.01 -11.56 -7.58
C LEU A 326 -21.75 -13.07 -7.65
N LEU A 327 -22.69 -13.87 -7.14
CA LEU A 327 -22.54 -15.33 -7.09
C LEU A 327 -22.54 -15.95 -8.49
N ASP A 328 -23.39 -15.45 -9.39
CA ASP A 328 -23.42 -15.85 -10.80
C ASP A 328 -22.13 -15.49 -11.53
N THR A 329 -21.63 -14.27 -11.30
CA THR A 329 -20.36 -13.81 -11.88
C THR A 329 -19.20 -14.67 -11.38
N LEU A 330 -19.14 -14.96 -10.08
CA LEU A 330 -18.15 -15.86 -9.52
C LEU A 330 -18.24 -17.26 -10.16
N ALA A 331 -19.43 -17.83 -10.26
CA ALA A 331 -19.64 -19.12 -10.89
C ALA A 331 -19.19 -19.15 -12.37
N LEU A 332 -19.53 -18.10 -13.14
CA LEU A 332 -19.09 -17.96 -14.52
C LEU A 332 -17.56 -17.85 -14.64
N LEU A 333 -16.92 -17.06 -13.77
CA LEU A 333 -15.46 -16.97 -13.70
C LEU A 333 -14.83 -18.32 -13.34
N SER A 334 -15.47 -19.12 -12.47
CA SER A 334 -15.00 -20.45 -12.10
C SER A 334 -15.03 -21.43 -13.28
N LEU A 335 -16.02 -21.30 -14.17
CA LEU A 335 -16.13 -22.09 -15.40
C LEU A 335 -15.15 -21.61 -16.48
N THR A 336 -14.82 -20.31 -16.48
CA THR A 336 -13.94 -19.70 -17.49
C THR A 336 -12.46 -19.86 -17.15
N TYR A 337 -12.11 -19.81 -15.86
CA TYR A 337 -10.72 -19.77 -15.38
C TYR A 337 -10.41 -20.93 -14.42
N ASN A 338 -9.99 -22.07 -14.96
CA ASN A 338 -9.63 -23.27 -14.20
C ASN A 338 -8.63 -22.98 -13.05
N SER A 339 -7.69 -22.06 -13.26
CA SER A 339 -6.69 -21.67 -12.24
C SER A 339 -7.28 -20.93 -11.04
N LEU A 340 -8.50 -20.40 -11.15
CA LEU A 340 -9.21 -19.65 -10.11
C LEU A 340 -10.35 -20.45 -9.47
N GLN A 341 -10.80 -21.52 -10.12
CA GLN A 341 -11.91 -22.38 -9.70
C GLN A 341 -11.82 -22.78 -8.23
N ALA A 342 -10.66 -23.26 -7.76
CA ALA A 342 -10.47 -23.65 -6.36
C ALA A 342 -10.75 -22.51 -5.36
N SER A 343 -10.30 -21.29 -5.67
CA SER A 343 -10.50 -20.12 -4.79
C SER A 343 -11.95 -19.64 -4.83
N ILE A 344 -12.59 -19.70 -6.00
CA ILE A 344 -13.99 -19.31 -6.16
C ILE A 344 -14.91 -20.29 -5.44
N VAL A 345 -14.72 -21.60 -5.61
CA VAL A 345 -15.53 -22.62 -4.93
C VAL A 345 -15.39 -22.52 -3.41
N LYS A 346 -14.19 -22.25 -2.89
CA LYS A 346 -13.98 -21.95 -1.47
C LYS A 346 -14.72 -20.68 -1.02
N THR A 347 -14.76 -19.64 -1.87
CA THR A 347 -15.53 -18.41 -1.59
C THR A 347 -17.04 -18.71 -1.52
N LEU A 348 -17.58 -19.45 -2.49
CA LEU A 348 -18.98 -19.90 -2.50
C LEU A 348 -19.30 -20.76 -1.27
N LEU A 349 -18.38 -21.65 -0.88
CA LEU A 349 -18.51 -22.45 0.34
C LEU A 349 -18.63 -21.55 1.56
N PHE A 350 -17.74 -20.56 1.74
CA PHE A 350 -17.81 -19.67 2.88
C PHE A 350 -19.10 -18.86 2.91
N ILE A 351 -19.54 -18.33 1.76
CA ILE A 351 -20.83 -17.61 1.66
C ILE A 351 -22.00 -18.53 2.05
N SER A 352 -21.98 -19.81 1.66
CA SER A 352 -23.01 -20.79 2.03
C SER A 352 -23.05 -21.19 3.51
N HIS A 353 -22.12 -20.72 4.35
CA HIS A 353 -22.15 -20.97 5.80
C HIS A 353 -22.90 -19.86 6.58
N GLN A 354 -23.97 -19.30 6.03
CA GLN A 354 -24.81 -18.36 6.77
C GLN A 354 -25.57 -19.05 7.91
N CYS A 355 -25.73 -18.32 9.01
CA CYS A 355 -26.25 -18.83 10.27
C CYS A 355 -27.77 -19.05 10.30
N ASP A 356 -28.51 -18.49 9.34
CA ASP A 356 -29.98 -18.48 9.28
C ASP A 356 -30.58 -19.54 8.35
N GLY A 357 -29.75 -20.32 7.65
CA GLY A 357 -30.22 -21.36 6.73
C GLY A 357 -30.76 -20.84 5.39
N SER A 358 -30.91 -19.53 5.21
CA SER A 358 -31.20 -18.89 3.91
C SER A 358 -29.90 -18.64 3.16
N THR A 359 -29.32 -19.70 2.61
CA THR A 359 -27.96 -19.64 2.08
C THR A 359 -27.83 -18.75 0.85
N PHE A 360 -28.57 -19.05 -0.21
CA PHE A 360 -28.92 -18.17 -1.34
C PHE A 360 -29.67 -19.04 -2.35
N ILE A 361 -30.41 -18.42 -3.27
CA ILE A 361 -31.08 -19.15 -4.36
C ILE A 361 -30.02 -19.56 -5.37
N LEU A 362 -29.94 -20.85 -5.66
CA LEU A 362 -29.10 -21.37 -6.72
C LEU A 362 -29.60 -20.90 -8.07
N SER A 363 -28.68 -20.41 -8.89
CA SER A 363 -28.88 -20.30 -10.33
C SER A 363 -28.34 -21.55 -11.03
N GLU A 364 -28.69 -21.71 -12.30
CA GLU A 364 -28.13 -22.76 -13.14
C GLU A 364 -26.61 -22.60 -13.32
N THR A 365 -26.12 -21.37 -13.39
CA THR A 365 -24.70 -21.02 -13.51
C THR A 365 -23.91 -21.49 -12.29
N ILE A 366 -24.40 -21.19 -11.08
CA ILE A 366 -23.77 -21.63 -9.83
C ILE A 366 -23.76 -23.15 -9.76
N LEU A 367 -24.87 -23.78 -10.11
CA LEU A 367 -24.97 -25.24 -10.09
C LEU A 367 -24.01 -25.89 -11.10
N ASN A 368 -23.88 -25.34 -12.31
CA ASN A 368 -22.87 -25.79 -13.30
C ASN A 368 -21.45 -25.69 -12.74
N ALA A 369 -21.09 -24.55 -12.16
CA ALA A 369 -19.75 -24.34 -11.60
C ALA A 369 -19.42 -25.34 -10.49
N LEU A 370 -20.40 -25.63 -9.60
CA LEU A 370 -20.24 -26.62 -8.54
C LEU A 370 -20.17 -28.05 -9.10
N THR A 371 -20.99 -28.39 -10.12
CA THR A 371 -20.91 -29.70 -10.80
C THR A 371 -19.53 -29.90 -11.44
N THR A 372 -19.01 -28.92 -12.19
CA THR A 372 -17.67 -29.02 -12.77
C THR A 372 -16.58 -29.14 -11.70
N ALA A 373 -16.75 -28.46 -10.56
CA ALA A 373 -15.81 -28.56 -9.45
C ALA A 373 -15.81 -29.94 -8.77
N LEU A 374 -16.93 -30.67 -8.80
CA LEU A 374 -17.01 -32.05 -8.30
C LEU A 374 -16.16 -33.00 -9.14
N ASP A 375 -16.11 -32.81 -10.45
CA ASP A 375 -15.31 -33.65 -11.35
C ASP A 375 -13.79 -33.46 -11.20
N MET A 376 -13.35 -32.44 -10.44
CA MET A 376 -11.92 -32.18 -10.19
C MET A 376 -11.32 -33.09 -9.11
N ILE A 377 -11.25 -34.37 -9.43
CA ILE A 377 -10.90 -35.45 -8.50
C ILE A 377 -9.40 -35.79 -8.43
N GLU A 378 -8.54 -35.05 -9.14
CA GLU A 378 -7.10 -35.34 -9.23
C GLU A 378 -6.24 -34.36 -8.41
N GLY A 379 -5.34 -34.91 -7.58
CA GLY A 379 -4.31 -34.16 -6.84
C GLY A 379 -4.85 -33.06 -5.94
N ARG A 380 -4.26 -31.85 -6.06
CA ARG A 380 -4.62 -30.66 -5.26
C ARG A 380 -6.07 -30.20 -5.47
N ASN A 381 -6.76 -30.71 -6.49
CA ASN A 381 -8.14 -30.34 -6.77
C ASN A 381 -9.16 -31.07 -5.89
N MET A 382 -8.75 -32.12 -5.16
CA MET A 382 -9.62 -32.85 -4.24
C MET A 382 -10.24 -31.96 -3.15
N ILE A 383 -9.50 -30.94 -2.68
CA ILE A 383 -10.02 -29.94 -1.74
C ILE A 383 -11.15 -29.11 -2.38
N THR A 384 -11.02 -28.80 -3.67
CA THR A 384 -12.05 -28.08 -4.45
C THR A 384 -13.31 -28.93 -4.61
N CYS A 385 -13.16 -30.21 -4.97
CA CYS A 385 -14.28 -31.17 -5.03
C CYS A 385 -15.00 -31.25 -3.68
N TYR A 386 -14.26 -31.41 -2.58
CA TYR A 386 -14.85 -31.47 -1.24
C TYR A 386 -15.56 -30.17 -0.84
N ALA A 387 -14.98 -29.01 -1.19
CA ALA A 387 -15.63 -27.72 -1.00
C ALA A 387 -16.95 -27.64 -1.79
N ALA A 388 -16.96 -28.07 -3.05
CA ALA A 388 -18.17 -28.11 -3.87
C ALA A 388 -19.25 -29.04 -3.28
N MET A 389 -18.88 -30.25 -2.85
CA MET A 389 -19.80 -31.18 -2.16
C MET A 389 -20.43 -30.55 -0.92
N LYS A 390 -19.63 -29.88 -0.09
CA LYS A 390 -20.12 -29.19 1.11
C LYS A 390 -21.06 -28.04 0.76
N THR A 391 -20.72 -27.24 -0.24
CA THR A 391 -21.57 -26.14 -0.72
C THR A 391 -22.90 -26.67 -1.22
N ILE A 392 -22.92 -27.71 -2.07
CA ILE A 392 -24.15 -28.34 -2.57
C ILE A 392 -25.02 -28.85 -1.42
N ARG A 393 -24.43 -29.58 -0.46
CA ARG A 393 -25.15 -30.08 0.72
C ARG A 393 -25.81 -28.97 1.51
N LYS A 394 -25.13 -27.82 1.67
CA LYS A 394 -25.68 -26.67 2.39
C LYS A 394 -26.81 -26.00 1.61
N LEU A 395 -26.65 -25.84 0.31
CA LEU A 395 -27.66 -25.21 -0.55
C LEU A 395 -28.92 -26.08 -0.70
N ALA A 396 -28.80 -27.41 -0.61
CA ALA A 396 -29.92 -28.35 -0.68
C ALA A 396 -30.90 -28.26 0.51
N VAL A 397 -30.60 -27.46 1.54
CA VAL A 397 -31.53 -27.19 2.65
C VAL A 397 -32.78 -26.45 2.14
N LEU A 398 -32.64 -25.59 1.12
CA LEU A 398 -33.76 -24.86 0.52
C LEU A 398 -34.50 -25.71 -0.53
N ASP A 399 -35.83 -25.71 -0.46
CA ASP A 399 -36.71 -26.49 -1.34
C ASP A 399 -36.58 -26.09 -2.81
N GLU A 400 -36.48 -24.78 -3.08
CA GLU A 400 -36.28 -24.22 -4.42
C GLU A 400 -34.97 -24.72 -5.04
N ASN A 401 -33.92 -24.78 -4.24
CA ASN A 401 -32.61 -25.27 -4.65
C ASN A 401 -32.68 -26.78 -4.98
N ARG A 402 -33.39 -27.58 -4.18
CA ARG A 402 -33.59 -29.02 -4.47
C ARG A 402 -34.32 -29.23 -5.80
N LYS A 403 -35.40 -28.49 -6.04
CA LYS A 403 -36.15 -28.56 -7.32
C LYS A 403 -35.27 -28.22 -8.53
N LEU A 404 -34.30 -27.33 -8.37
CA LEU A 404 -33.34 -27.01 -9.44
C LEU A 404 -32.29 -28.13 -9.60
N MET A 405 -31.76 -28.67 -8.50
CA MET A 405 -30.81 -29.79 -8.51
C MET A 405 -31.39 -31.07 -9.12
N GLU A 406 -32.64 -31.40 -8.81
CA GLU A 406 -33.37 -32.58 -9.32
C GLU A 406 -33.46 -32.61 -10.84
N LYS A 407 -33.45 -31.45 -11.51
CA LYS A 407 -33.54 -31.34 -12.97
C LYS A 407 -32.20 -31.60 -13.68
N LYS A 408 -31.12 -31.86 -12.95
CA LYS A 408 -29.76 -31.85 -13.49
C LYS A 408 -29.04 -33.19 -13.31
N ASP A 409 -29.22 -34.09 -14.26
CA ASP A 409 -28.61 -35.44 -14.25
C ASP A 409 -27.08 -35.42 -14.12
N SER A 410 -26.42 -34.41 -14.69
CA SER A 410 -24.97 -34.25 -14.60
C SER A 410 -24.48 -34.00 -13.17
N LEU A 411 -25.30 -33.36 -12.33
CA LEU A 411 -24.98 -33.17 -10.92
C LEU A 411 -24.96 -34.51 -10.17
N PHE A 412 -25.96 -35.36 -10.38
CA PHE A 412 -26.04 -36.67 -9.71
C PHE A 412 -24.91 -37.60 -10.15
N SER A 413 -24.58 -37.60 -11.44
CA SER A 413 -23.43 -38.34 -11.98
C SER A 413 -22.12 -37.88 -11.32
N ALA A 414 -21.88 -36.56 -11.26
CA ALA A 414 -20.68 -35.99 -10.65
C ALA A 414 -20.61 -36.24 -9.14
N LEU A 415 -21.74 -36.14 -8.42
CA LEU A 415 -21.82 -36.44 -6.99
C LEU A 415 -21.54 -37.92 -6.70
N THR A 416 -22.11 -38.83 -7.49
CA THR A 416 -21.89 -40.28 -7.34
C THR A 416 -20.41 -40.62 -7.54
N SER A 417 -19.81 -40.13 -8.63
CA SER A 417 -18.37 -40.33 -8.88
C SER A 417 -17.48 -39.73 -7.77
N SER A 418 -17.83 -38.53 -7.29
CA SER A 418 -17.11 -37.88 -6.19
C SER A 418 -17.25 -38.64 -4.87
N MET A 419 -18.41 -39.23 -4.59
CA MET A 419 -18.67 -40.02 -3.38
C MET A 419 -17.92 -41.35 -3.39
N GLU A 420 -17.88 -42.05 -4.50
CA GLU A 420 -17.09 -43.28 -4.65
C GLU A 420 -15.61 -43.04 -4.37
N LYS A 421 -15.07 -41.92 -4.86
CA LYS A 421 -13.68 -41.51 -4.60
C LYS A 421 -13.49 -41.00 -3.17
N LYS A 422 -14.48 -40.31 -2.61
CA LYS A 422 -14.45 -39.88 -1.20
C LYS A 422 -14.46 -41.05 -0.23
N ALA A 423 -15.18 -42.12 -0.50
CA ALA A 423 -15.13 -43.33 0.31
C ALA A 423 -13.71 -43.89 0.41
N LYS A 424 -12.91 -43.77 -0.66
CA LYS A 424 -11.48 -44.10 -0.65
C LYS A 424 -10.65 -43.14 0.21
N ILE A 425 -10.89 -41.82 0.14
CA ILE A 425 -10.18 -40.83 0.97
C ILE A 425 -10.55 -40.97 2.44
N VAL A 426 -11.84 -41.08 2.77
CA VAL A 426 -12.31 -41.23 4.15
C VAL A 426 -11.82 -42.55 4.72
N SER A 427 -11.78 -43.63 3.94
CA SER A 427 -11.05 -44.85 4.31
C SER A 427 -9.58 -44.57 4.65
N ILE A 428 -8.86 -43.79 3.83
CA ILE A 428 -7.46 -43.41 4.12
C ILE A 428 -7.35 -42.50 5.35
N THR A 429 -8.30 -41.57 5.54
CA THR A 429 -8.29 -40.59 6.65
C THR A 429 -8.66 -41.25 7.96
N ASP A 430 -9.59 -42.21 7.94
CA ASP A 430 -9.98 -43.03 9.08
C ASP A 430 -8.85 -44.03 9.41
N SER A 431 -8.17 -44.61 8.41
CA SER A 431 -6.94 -45.41 8.63
C SER A 431 -5.75 -44.58 9.15
N LEU A 432 -5.63 -43.31 8.75
CA LEU A 432 -4.64 -42.37 9.30
C LEU A 432 -5.02 -41.87 10.70
N ALA A 433 -6.30 -41.72 11.00
CA ALA A 433 -6.77 -41.42 12.35
C ALA A 433 -6.55 -42.62 13.26
N GLU A 434 -6.77 -43.85 12.79
CA GLU A 434 -6.46 -45.10 13.49
C GLU A 434 -4.94 -45.24 13.74
N PHE A 435 -4.09 -44.80 12.80
CA PHE A 435 -2.63 -44.68 12.96
C PHE A 435 -2.19 -43.75 14.09
N LEU A 436 -2.95 -42.70 14.41
CA LEU A 436 -2.63 -41.82 15.54
C LEU A 436 -2.90 -42.47 16.91
N TYR A 437 -3.53 -43.67 16.93
CA TYR A 437 -3.91 -44.38 18.15
C TYR A 437 -3.27 -45.78 18.30
N THR A 438 -2.43 -46.24 17.37
CA THR A 438 -1.74 -47.55 17.40
C THR A 438 -0.21 -47.44 17.39
N GLU A 439 0.51 -48.51 17.77
CA GLU A 439 1.98 -48.47 17.89
C GLU A 439 2.67 -48.22 16.52
N PRO A 440 3.71 -47.36 16.44
CA PRO A 440 4.19 -46.81 15.17
C PRO A 440 4.78 -47.82 14.17
N THR A 441 5.32 -48.94 14.65
CA THR A 441 6.17 -49.84 13.85
C THR A 441 5.41 -50.88 13.04
N GLU A 442 4.28 -51.38 13.53
CA GLU A 442 3.42 -52.33 12.79
C GLU A 442 2.55 -51.60 11.75
N THR A 443 2.45 -50.27 11.89
CA THR A 443 1.47 -49.44 11.19
C THR A 443 2.04 -48.77 9.94
N CYS A 444 3.36 -48.54 9.87
CA CYS A 444 4.01 -48.07 8.64
C CYS A 444 3.91 -49.09 7.50
N GLU A 445 4.07 -50.39 7.77
CA GLU A 445 3.94 -51.45 6.75
C GLU A 445 2.49 -51.61 6.27
N ASN A 446 1.51 -51.42 7.16
CA ASN A 446 0.08 -51.44 6.83
C ASN A 446 -0.37 -50.20 6.04
N ILE A 447 0.19 -49.01 6.32
CA ILE A 447 -0.04 -47.80 5.52
C ILE A 447 0.62 -47.91 4.13
N ILE A 448 1.85 -48.44 4.06
CA ILE A 448 2.56 -48.66 2.79
C ILE A 448 1.85 -49.70 1.92
N SER A 449 1.20 -50.70 2.53
CA SER A 449 0.42 -51.71 1.80
C SER A 449 -1.02 -51.30 1.47
N ALA A 450 -1.63 -50.39 2.26
CA ALA A 450 -2.95 -49.82 1.97
C ALA A 450 -2.93 -48.65 0.96
N LEU A 451 -1.80 -47.93 0.89
CA LEU A 451 -1.57 -46.93 -0.15
C LEU A 451 -1.07 -47.66 -1.42
N GLU A 452 -1.97 -47.89 -2.39
CA GLU A 452 -1.58 -48.29 -3.74
C GLU A 452 -0.47 -47.34 -4.27
N GLU A 453 0.43 -47.84 -5.11
CA GLU A 453 1.59 -47.10 -5.66
C GLU A 453 1.19 -45.76 -6.33
N ASP A 454 -0.06 -45.66 -6.79
CA ASP A 454 -0.65 -44.44 -7.37
C ASP A 454 -1.13 -43.42 -6.33
N THR A 455 -1.44 -43.85 -5.10
CA THR A 455 -1.95 -42.97 -4.02
C THR A 455 -0.88 -42.02 -3.47
N TRP A 456 0.38 -42.49 -3.44
CA TRP A 456 1.54 -41.70 -3.00
C TRP A 456 1.77 -40.45 -3.86
N LYS A 457 1.30 -40.43 -5.12
CA LYS A 457 1.41 -39.27 -6.01
C LYS A 457 0.48 -38.11 -5.60
N PHE A 458 -0.55 -38.37 -4.80
CA PHE A 458 -1.59 -37.39 -4.47
C PHE A 458 -1.39 -36.70 -3.12
N ILE A 459 -0.52 -37.24 -2.25
CA ILE A 459 -0.25 -36.73 -0.91
C ILE A 459 1.13 -36.05 -0.92
N ASN A 460 1.17 -34.74 -1.16
CA ASN A 460 2.37 -33.92 -0.94
C ASN A 460 2.30 -33.34 0.48
N ASN A 461 3.44 -33.31 1.19
CA ASN A 461 3.63 -32.67 2.50
C ASN A 461 2.95 -31.30 2.67
N ASP A 462 2.90 -30.50 1.60
CA ASP A 462 2.24 -29.20 1.59
C ASP A 462 0.72 -29.30 1.86
N ALA A 463 0.06 -30.32 1.30
CA ALA A 463 -1.39 -30.51 1.41
C ALA A 463 -1.83 -30.99 2.80
N ILE A 464 -1.00 -31.81 3.46
CA ILE A 464 -1.23 -32.25 4.84
C ILE A 464 -1.06 -31.05 5.79
N SER A 465 -0.01 -30.24 5.59
CA SER A 465 0.24 -29.05 6.41
C SER A 465 -0.86 -27.99 6.27
N GLU A 466 -1.43 -27.81 5.06
CA GLU A 466 -2.55 -26.88 4.80
C GLU A 466 -3.88 -27.37 5.42
N LEU A 467 -4.05 -28.67 5.62
CA LEU A 467 -5.20 -29.29 6.29
C LEU A 467 -5.11 -29.26 7.82
N ALA A 468 -3.91 -29.42 8.38
CA ALA A 468 -3.66 -29.54 9.82
C ALA A 468 -3.49 -28.20 10.55
N GLY A 469 -3.19 -27.11 9.83
CA GLY A 469 -3.02 -25.78 10.43
C GLY A 469 -1.70 -25.54 11.16
N GLU A 470 -0.86 -26.56 11.38
CA GLU A 470 0.52 -26.48 11.88
C GLU A 470 1.42 -27.58 11.28
N THR A 471 2.72 -27.30 11.14
CA THR A 471 3.72 -28.20 10.51
C THR A 471 4.22 -29.25 11.51
N LEU A 472 3.61 -30.44 11.51
CA LEU A 472 4.00 -31.54 12.42
C LEU A 472 4.84 -32.64 11.74
N LEU A 473 5.01 -32.63 10.42
CA LEU A 473 5.65 -33.75 9.70
C LEU A 473 6.49 -33.27 8.51
N VAL A 474 7.75 -33.71 8.45
CA VAL A 474 8.63 -33.55 7.28
C VAL A 474 8.94 -34.93 6.71
N ILE A 475 8.33 -35.26 5.57
CA ILE A 475 8.62 -36.51 4.85
C ILE A 475 9.72 -36.24 3.81
N SER A 476 10.84 -36.96 3.87
CA SER A 476 11.92 -36.87 2.87
C SER A 476 12.27 -38.25 2.30
N GLY A 477 11.84 -38.53 1.07
CA GLY A 477 12.02 -39.86 0.45
C GLY A 477 11.12 -40.92 1.10
N ASN A 478 11.57 -42.17 1.15
CA ASN A 478 10.88 -43.27 1.85
C ASN A 478 11.07 -43.24 3.38
N GLU A 479 11.69 -42.18 3.93
CA GLU A 479 11.86 -42.00 5.36
C GLU A 479 10.96 -40.89 5.89
N MET A 480 10.12 -41.25 6.87
CA MET A 480 9.28 -40.34 7.64
C MET A 480 10.05 -39.97 8.92
N LYS A 481 10.32 -38.67 9.13
CA LYS A 481 10.88 -38.17 10.39
C LYS A 481 9.84 -37.30 11.10
N ILE A 482 9.63 -37.62 12.38
CA ILE A 482 8.81 -36.86 13.32
C ILE A 482 9.60 -35.66 13.81
#